data_AF-A0AAU2GCZ5-F1
#
_entry.id   AF-A0AAU2GCZ5-F1
#
_cell.length_a   1.000
_cell.length_b   1.000
_cell.length_c   1.000
_cell.angle_alpha   90.00
_cell.angle_beta   90.00
_cell.angle_gamma   90.00
#
_symmetry.space_group_name_H-M   'P 1'
#
loop_
_entity.id
_entity.type
_entity.pdbx_description
1 polymer ?
#
loop_
_entity_poly.entity_id
_entity_poly.type
_entity_poly.pdbx_seq_one_letter_code
_entity_poly.pdbx_strand_id
1 'polypeptide(L)'
;MDRITLHGAAALPEVGPLELRAVGHGRPALVMLLIGSPCVGRLVTAPDGFGRLLAVGSCALMAVALVFLLVVHVRLRARGPLVRLDAYGVTVAVGPATPWSDLSGVRRVKGVVVLVPRPGVELPVVPDGVPFSRPARRAAAYTRRYGSPLVLMPQTLDATGPQILAAVQRFGRIPLGAC
;
A
#
# COMPACT_ATOMS: atom_id res chain seq x y z
N MET A 1 -26.48 -15.99 12.72
CA MET A 1 -26.90 -14.82 11.93
C MET A 1 -26.05 -13.65 12.39
N ASP A 2 -24.95 -13.36 11.69
CA ASP A 2 -24.05 -12.26 12.01
C ASP A 2 -24.39 -11.03 11.17
N ARG A 3 -24.71 -9.94 11.87
CA ARG A 3 -25.25 -8.69 11.32
C ARG A 3 -24.26 -7.53 11.50
N ILE A 4 -22.96 -7.81 11.43
CA ILE A 4 -21.92 -6.82 11.69
C ILE A 4 -21.24 -6.44 10.36
N THR A 5 -21.74 -5.34 9.80
CA THR A 5 -21.00 -4.37 8.97
C THR A 5 -20.60 -4.78 7.55
N LEU A 6 -21.63 -5.04 6.75
CA LEU A 6 -21.68 -4.85 5.29
C LEU A 6 -21.81 -3.36 4.90
N HIS A 7 -21.26 -2.44 5.70
CA HIS A 7 -21.39 -0.98 5.48
C HIS A 7 -20.27 -0.36 4.61
N GLY A 8 -19.30 -1.16 4.16
CA GLY A 8 -18.24 -0.71 3.23
C GLY A 8 -18.44 -1.10 1.76
N ALA A 9 -19.50 -1.86 1.43
CA ALA A 9 -19.71 -2.41 0.09
C ALA A 9 -20.46 -1.46 -0.87
N ALA A 10 -20.99 -0.35 -0.37
CA ALA A 10 -21.96 0.49 -1.10
C ALA A 10 -21.34 1.51 -2.09
N ALA A 11 -20.10 1.34 -2.52
CA ALA A 11 -19.46 2.24 -3.49
C ALA A 11 -18.52 1.52 -4.46
N LEU A 12 -18.82 0.26 -4.79
CA LEU A 12 -18.16 -0.37 -5.93
C LEU A 12 -18.84 0.14 -7.21
N PRO A 13 -18.11 0.77 -8.16
CA PRO A 13 -18.69 1.15 -9.44
C PRO A 13 -19.28 -0.10 -10.10
N GLU A 14 -20.58 -0.06 -10.43
CA GLU A 14 -21.35 -1.26 -10.77
C GLU A 14 -20.84 -1.99 -12.04
N VAL A 15 -20.00 -1.39 -12.88
CA VAL A 15 -19.68 -1.96 -14.22
C VAL A 15 -18.19 -1.89 -14.62
N GLY A 16 -17.28 -1.41 -13.75
CA GLY A 16 -15.87 -1.16 -14.13
C GLY A 16 -14.82 -2.10 -13.52
N PRO A 17 -13.61 -2.21 -14.12
CA PRO A 17 -12.47 -2.84 -13.46
C PRO A 17 -12.15 -2.10 -12.14
N LEU A 18 -11.73 -2.84 -11.10
CA LEU A 18 -11.32 -2.22 -9.84
C LEU A 18 -9.86 -1.77 -9.95
N GLU A 19 -9.68 -0.46 -10.08
CA GLU A 19 -8.37 0.17 -10.03
C GLU A 19 -8.01 0.57 -8.61
N LEU A 20 -6.91 0.02 -8.12
CA LEU A 20 -6.34 0.26 -6.80
C LEU A 20 -5.13 1.18 -6.95
N ARG A 21 -5.19 2.36 -6.32
CA ARG A 21 -4.11 3.35 -6.29
C ARG A 21 -3.48 3.39 -4.91
N ALA A 22 -2.26 3.91 -4.83
CA ALA A 22 -1.63 4.12 -3.53
C ALA A 22 -2.47 5.10 -2.69
N VAL A 23 -2.80 4.74 -1.45
CA VAL A 23 -3.33 5.74 -0.50
C VAL A 23 -2.26 6.78 -0.28
N GLY A 24 -2.71 8.03 -0.30
CA GLY A 24 -2.03 9.16 0.33
C GLY A 24 -1.21 8.74 1.55
N HIS A 25 0.11 8.96 1.57
CA HIS A 25 0.91 8.84 2.81
C HIS A 25 0.56 9.96 3.82
N GLY A 26 -0.69 10.43 3.85
CA GLY A 26 -1.15 11.54 4.69
C GLY A 26 -1.00 11.25 6.19
N ARG A 27 -1.17 9.99 6.63
CA ARG A 27 -0.96 9.60 8.04
C ARG A 27 0.51 9.71 8.48
N PRO A 28 1.51 9.14 7.78
CA PRO A 28 2.91 9.31 8.19
C PRO A 28 3.40 10.75 8.03
N ALA A 29 2.91 11.53 7.05
CA ALA A 29 3.21 12.96 6.96
C ALA A 29 2.69 13.75 8.17
N LEU A 30 1.48 13.42 8.65
CA LEU A 30 0.88 14.02 9.85
C LEU A 30 1.63 13.63 11.13
N VAL A 31 2.11 12.39 11.23
CA VAL A 31 2.98 11.94 12.34
C VAL A 31 4.33 12.66 12.31
N MET A 32 4.94 12.85 11.13
CA MET A 32 6.18 13.63 11.02
C MET A 32 5.99 15.10 11.41
N LEU A 33 4.86 15.71 11.06
CA LEU A 33 4.49 17.07 11.49
C LEU A 33 4.37 17.17 13.02
N LEU A 34 3.75 16.18 13.67
CA LEU A 34 3.64 16.13 15.12
C LEU A 34 5.00 15.96 15.81
N ILE A 35 5.88 15.12 15.26
CA ILE A 35 7.23 14.90 15.79
C ILE A 35 8.14 16.13 15.54
N GLY A 36 7.87 16.93 14.51
CA GLY A 36 8.60 18.18 14.24
C GLY A 36 8.20 19.37 15.12
N SER A 37 6.99 19.34 15.71
CA SER A 37 6.46 20.42 16.56
C SER A 37 7.35 20.81 17.76
N PRO A 38 8.00 19.88 18.49
CA PRO A 38 8.90 20.22 19.60
C PRO A 38 10.20 20.91 19.14
N CYS A 39 10.68 20.63 17.92
CA CYS A 39 11.88 21.27 17.37
C CYS A 39 11.67 22.76 17.13
N VAL A 40 10.47 23.15 16.67
CA VAL A 40 10.09 24.56 16.49
C VAL A 40 10.01 25.28 17.83
N GLY A 41 9.43 24.63 18.86
CA GLY A 41 9.39 25.18 20.22
C GLY A 41 10.78 25.43 20.81
N ARG A 42 11.72 24.49 20.63
CA ARG A 42 13.10 24.64 21.10
C ARG A 42 13.89 25.75 20.40
N LEU A 43 13.54 26.10 19.17
CA LEU A 43 14.18 27.18 18.42
C LEU A 43 13.88 28.57 19.03
N VAL A 44 12.74 28.70 19.73
CA VAL A 44 12.31 29.93 20.39
C VAL A 44 12.86 30.05 21.81
N THR A 45 13.09 28.93 22.50
CA THR A 45 13.41 28.94 23.95
C THR A 45 14.89 28.71 24.28
N ALA A 46 15.76 28.41 23.30
CA ALA A 46 17.18 28.11 23.56
C ALA A 46 18.04 29.41 23.68
N PRO A 47 18.66 29.67 24.84
CA PRO A 47 19.53 30.83 25.05
C PRO A 47 20.93 30.64 24.44
N ASP A 48 21.39 29.41 24.24
CA ASP A 48 22.76 29.10 23.82
C ASP A 48 22.90 28.91 22.30
N GLY A 49 23.98 29.44 21.72
CA GLY A 49 24.25 29.40 20.27
C GLY A 49 24.33 27.98 19.69
N PHE A 50 24.86 27.01 20.46
CA PHE A 50 24.93 25.61 20.04
C PHE A 50 23.55 24.94 19.97
N GLY A 51 22.65 25.27 20.92
CA GLY A 51 21.26 24.79 20.92
C GLY A 51 20.48 25.28 19.70
N ARG A 52 20.71 26.54 19.28
CA ARG A 52 20.12 27.11 18.06
C ARG A 52 20.64 26.42 16.79
N LEU A 53 21.94 26.14 16.70
CA LEU A 53 22.54 25.41 15.57
C LEU A 53 21.93 24.00 15.41
N LEU A 54 21.79 23.25 16.50
CA LEU A 54 21.14 21.93 16.47
C LEU A 54 19.66 22.02 16.07
N ALA A 55 18.95 23.01 16.59
CA ALA A 55 17.53 23.22 16.25
C ALA A 55 17.36 23.56 14.77
N VAL A 56 18.15 24.47 14.21
CA VAL A 56 18.16 24.82 12.78
C VAL A 56 18.50 23.61 11.92
N GLY A 57 19.55 22.84 12.29
CA GLY A 57 19.92 21.62 11.58
C GLY A 57 18.80 20.58 11.55
N SER A 58 18.12 20.38 12.69
CA SER A 58 16.98 19.46 12.78
C SER A 58 15.78 19.92 11.95
N CYS A 59 15.46 21.22 11.95
CA CYS A 59 14.40 21.80 11.12
C CYS A 59 14.71 21.66 9.63
N ALA A 60 15.94 21.96 9.21
CA ALA A 60 16.36 21.81 7.83
C ALA A 60 16.26 20.34 7.37
N LEU A 61 16.73 19.39 8.18
CA LEU A 61 16.63 17.96 7.89
C LEU A 61 15.17 17.52 7.75
N MET A 62 14.29 17.95 8.66
CA MET A 62 12.86 17.66 8.62
C MET A 62 12.20 18.23 7.37
N ALA A 63 12.53 19.47 6.98
CA ALA A 63 12.01 20.10 5.77
C ALA A 63 12.43 19.32 4.50
N VAL A 64 13.71 18.92 4.41
CA VAL A 64 14.21 18.10 3.29
C VAL A 64 13.51 16.74 3.25
N ALA A 65 13.36 16.08 4.40
CA ALA A 65 12.65 14.80 4.49
C ALA A 65 11.18 14.92 4.06
N LEU A 66 10.50 16.00 4.47
CA LEU A 66 9.12 16.27 4.10
C LEU A 66 8.97 16.49 2.59
N VAL A 67 9.83 17.33 1.99
CA VAL A 67 9.84 17.59 0.54
C VAL A 67 10.13 16.31 -0.22
N PHE A 68 11.11 15.52 0.22
CA PHE A 68 11.43 14.23 -0.40
C PHE A 68 10.25 13.26 -0.36
N LEU A 69 9.59 13.11 0.79
CA LEU A 69 8.39 12.27 0.93
C LEU A 69 7.24 12.78 0.05
N LEU A 70 7.06 14.09 -0.06
CA LEU A 70 6.04 14.69 -0.92
C LEU A 70 6.32 14.39 -2.40
N VAL A 71 7.57 14.55 -2.85
CA VAL A 71 7.98 14.22 -4.23
C VAL A 71 7.77 12.74 -4.53
N VAL A 72 8.17 11.86 -3.62
CA VAL A 72 7.92 10.41 -3.74
C VAL A 72 6.41 10.16 -3.83
N HIS A 73 5.61 10.83 -2.99
CA HIS A 73 4.16 10.68 -2.99
C HIS A 73 3.52 11.12 -4.32
N VAL A 74 3.91 12.30 -4.84
CA VAL A 74 3.43 12.82 -6.12
C VAL A 74 3.84 11.88 -7.26
N ARG A 75 5.09 11.41 -7.27
CA ARG A 75 5.57 10.44 -8.28
C ARG A 75 4.79 9.13 -8.23
N LEU A 76 4.43 8.65 -7.04
CA LEU A 76 3.62 7.44 -6.89
C LEU A 76 2.20 7.63 -7.40
N ARG A 77 1.57 8.78 -7.12
CA ARG A 77 0.26 9.10 -7.71
C ARG A 77 0.31 9.26 -9.23
N ALA A 78 1.38 9.85 -9.74
CA ALA A 78 1.58 10.02 -11.18
C ALA A 78 1.78 8.69 -11.93
N ARG A 79 2.19 7.60 -11.24
CA ARG A 79 2.31 6.26 -11.84
C ARG A 79 0.97 5.60 -12.15
N GLY A 80 -0.15 6.20 -11.77
CA GLY A 80 -1.48 5.67 -12.08
C GLY A 80 -1.88 4.48 -11.18
N PRO A 81 -2.77 3.60 -11.66
CA PRO A 81 -3.24 2.45 -10.88
C PRO A 81 -2.09 1.47 -10.59
N LEU A 82 -1.91 1.15 -9.31
CA LEU A 82 -0.88 0.20 -8.86
C LEU A 82 -1.32 -1.24 -9.05
N VAL A 83 -2.60 -1.50 -8.88
CA VAL A 83 -3.17 -2.83 -9.12
C VAL A 83 -4.50 -2.63 -9.81
N ARG A 84 -4.74 -3.36 -10.88
CA ARG A 84 -6.02 -3.40 -11.58
C ARG A 84 -6.55 -4.83 -11.52
N LEU A 85 -7.76 -4.98 -11.01
CA LEU A 85 -8.49 -6.24 -11.00
C LEU A 85 -9.59 -6.16 -12.04
N ASP A 86 -9.57 -7.06 -13.02
CA ASP A 86 -10.58 -7.11 -14.08
C ASP A 86 -10.94 -8.55 -14.44
N ALA A 87 -11.75 -8.75 -15.47
CA ALA A 87 -12.24 -10.07 -15.86
C ALA A 87 -11.12 -11.04 -16.31
N TYR A 88 -9.98 -10.53 -16.77
CA TYR A 88 -8.86 -11.39 -17.18
C TYR A 88 -8.02 -11.82 -15.98
N GLY A 89 -7.72 -10.88 -15.08
CA GLY A 89 -6.80 -11.16 -14.00
C GLY A 89 -6.44 -9.98 -13.12
N VAL A 90 -5.21 -10.03 -12.63
CA VAL A 90 -4.59 -9.01 -11.79
C VAL A 90 -3.41 -8.41 -12.51
N THR A 91 -3.49 -7.12 -12.82
CA THR A 91 -2.38 -6.36 -13.41
C THR A 91 -1.74 -5.52 -12.33
N VAL A 92 -0.42 -5.63 -12.17
CA VAL A 92 0.34 -4.84 -11.19
C VAL A 92 1.16 -3.78 -11.92
N ALA A 93 0.86 -2.51 -11.63
CA ALA A 93 1.42 -1.33 -12.28
C ALA A 93 1.34 -1.44 -13.81
N VAL A 94 2.47 -1.26 -14.50
CA VAL A 94 2.60 -1.36 -15.97
C VAL A 94 3.10 -2.76 -16.39
N GLY A 95 3.05 -3.74 -15.50
CA GLY A 95 3.52 -5.10 -15.74
C GLY A 95 2.53 -5.97 -16.51
N PRO A 96 2.93 -7.20 -16.86
CA PRO A 96 2.02 -8.18 -17.46
C PRO A 96 0.87 -8.51 -16.50
N ALA A 97 -0.31 -8.70 -17.05
CA ALA A 97 -1.48 -9.14 -16.31
C ALA A 97 -1.32 -10.62 -15.92
N THR A 98 -1.45 -10.94 -14.63
CA THR A 98 -1.51 -12.31 -14.14
C THR A 98 -2.96 -12.81 -14.31
N PRO A 99 -3.23 -13.80 -15.16
CA PRO A 99 -4.58 -14.29 -15.36
C PRO A 99 -5.11 -15.01 -14.10
N TRP A 100 -6.42 -15.00 -13.91
CA TRP A 100 -7.04 -15.71 -12.79
C TRP A 100 -6.78 -17.23 -12.81
N SER A 101 -6.54 -17.81 -13.99
CA SER A 101 -6.17 -19.23 -14.16
C SER A 101 -4.88 -19.60 -13.44
N ASP A 102 -3.95 -18.65 -13.31
CA ASP A 102 -2.63 -18.88 -12.72
C ASP A 102 -2.64 -18.77 -11.19
N LEU A 103 -3.81 -18.45 -10.63
CA LEU A 103 -4.04 -18.33 -9.21
C LEU A 103 -4.83 -19.55 -8.71
N SER A 104 -4.43 -20.05 -7.55
CA SER A 104 -5.06 -21.19 -6.89
C SER A 104 -6.10 -20.78 -5.85
N GLY A 105 -5.99 -19.57 -5.30
CA GLY A 105 -6.84 -19.10 -4.22
C GLY A 105 -6.52 -17.68 -3.79
N VAL A 106 -7.42 -17.10 -3.01
CA VAL A 106 -7.16 -15.85 -2.29
C VAL A 106 -7.39 -16.05 -0.81
N ARG A 107 -6.46 -15.57 0.02
CA ARG A 107 -6.51 -15.72 1.49
C ARG A 107 -6.42 -14.36 2.15
N ARG A 108 -7.09 -14.20 3.29
CA ARG A 108 -6.93 -13.02 4.15
C ARG A 108 -6.06 -13.39 5.34
N VAL A 109 -4.95 -12.67 5.53
CA VAL A 109 -4.01 -12.94 6.63
C VAL A 109 -3.71 -11.63 7.33
N LYS A 110 -3.99 -11.50 8.63
CA LYS A 110 -3.63 -10.31 9.44
C LYS A 110 -3.99 -8.97 8.79
N GLY A 111 -5.16 -8.90 8.15
CA GLY A 111 -5.65 -7.69 7.47
C GLY A 111 -5.12 -7.43 6.05
N VAL A 112 -4.25 -8.29 5.52
CA VAL A 112 -3.82 -8.25 4.12
C VAL A 112 -4.55 -9.30 3.28
N VAL A 113 -4.65 -9.06 1.98
CA VAL A 113 -5.23 -10.00 1.00
C VAL A 113 -4.08 -10.58 0.18
N VAL A 114 -3.95 -11.91 0.19
CA VAL A 114 -2.85 -12.65 -0.42
C VAL A 114 -3.40 -13.46 -1.58
N LEU A 115 -2.87 -13.25 -2.78
CA LEU A 115 -3.21 -14.04 -3.96
C LEU A 115 -2.22 -15.19 -4.08
N VAL A 116 -2.71 -16.42 -4.08
CA VAL A 116 -1.87 -17.62 -4.02
C VAL A 116 -1.64 -18.11 -5.46
N PRO A 117 -0.38 -18.26 -5.89
CA PRO A 117 -0.09 -18.80 -7.23
C PRO A 117 -0.45 -20.29 -7.31
N ARG A 118 -0.62 -20.77 -8.54
CA ARG A 118 -0.48 -22.20 -8.84
C ARG A 118 0.99 -22.62 -8.87
N PRO A 119 1.31 -23.91 -8.72
CA PRO A 119 2.68 -24.39 -8.82
C PRO A 119 3.33 -23.97 -10.14
N GLY A 120 4.56 -23.43 -10.08
CA GLY A 120 5.32 -22.98 -11.25
C GLY A 120 4.99 -21.57 -11.76
N VAL A 121 4.01 -20.88 -11.16
CA VAL A 121 3.66 -19.50 -11.53
C VAL A 121 4.44 -18.51 -10.67
N GLU A 122 5.16 -17.62 -11.33
CA GLU A 122 5.75 -16.44 -10.68
C GLU A 122 4.76 -15.28 -10.67
N LEU A 123 4.54 -14.67 -9.50
CA LEU A 123 3.66 -13.51 -9.37
C LEU A 123 4.44 -12.22 -9.17
N PRO A 124 3.95 -11.10 -9.73
CA PRO A 124 4.55 -9.80 -9.48
C PRO A 124 4.37 -9.37 -8.03
N VAL A 125 5.26 -8.49 -7.58
CA VAL A 125 5.16 -7.83 -6.28
C VAL A 125 4.54 -6.45 -6.46
N VAL A 126 3.56 -6.11 -5.63
CA VAL A 126 3.00 -4.75 -5.62
C VAL A 126 4.08 -3.74 -5.23
N PRO A 127 4.33 -2.70 -6.05
CA PRO A 127 5.21 -1.63 -5.66
C PRO A 127 4.70 -0.98 -4.38
N ASP A 128 5.54 -0.90 -3.34
CA ASP A 128 5.25 0.00 -2.24
C ASP A 128 5.82 1.39 -2.55
N GLY A 129 5.35 2.38 -1.80
CA GLY A 129 5.87 3.73 -1.91
C GLY A 129 7.26 3.95 -1.33
N VAL A 130 7.95 2.88 -0.89
CA VAL A 130 9.19 3.01 -0.13
C VAL A 130 10.35 3.25 -1.10
N PRO A 131 11.03 4.41 -1.00
CA PRO A 131 12.17 4.72 -1.85
C PRO A 131 13.32 3.73 -1.59
N PHE A 132 14.07 3.41 -2.65
CA PHE A 132 15.23 2.48 -2.62
C PHE A 132 14.92 1.03 -2.27
N SER A 133 13.65 0.65 -2.25
CA SER A 133 13.29 -0.73 -1.98
C SER A 133 13.61 -1.64 -3.15
N ARG A 134 14.17 -2.82 -2.86
CA ARG A 134 14.53 -3.83 -3.88
C ARG A 134 13.37 -4.80 -4.08
N PRO A 135 12.72 -4.85 -5.25
CA PRO A 135 11.53 -5.68 -5.49
C PRO A 135 11.77 -7.17 -5.18
N ALA A 136 12.90 -7.73 -5.59
CA ALA A 136 13.24 -9.14 -5.36
C ALA A 136 13.36 -9.48 -3.85
N ARG A 137 13.95 -8.59 -3.05
CA ARG A 137 14.07 -8.79 -1.60
C ARG A 137 12.70 -8.76 -0.93
N ARG A 138 11.79 -7.91 -1.42
CA ARG A 138 10.39 -7.88 -0.96
C ARG A 138 9.63 -9.13 -1.36
N ALA A 139 9.77 -9.58 -2.61
CA ALA A 139 9.17 -10.82 -3.10
C ALA A 139 9.49 -11.97 -2.15
N ALA A 140 10.79 -12.17 -1.87
CA ALA A 140 11.26 -13.21 -0.96
C ALA A 140 10.70 -13.05 0.46
N ALA A 141 10.66 -11.82 0.99
CA ALA A 141 10.10 -11.56 2.32
C ALA A 141 8.59 -11.85 2.39
N TYR A 142 7.83 -11.50 1.36
CA TYR A 142 6.39 -11.76 1.29
C TYR A 142 6.10 -13.24 1.10
N THR A 143 6.84 -13.93 0.22
CA THR A 143 6.75 -15.38 0.08
C THR A 143 7.06 -16.08 1.39
N ARG A 144 8.11 -15.67 2.12
CA ARG A 144 8.44 -16.26 3.43
C ARG A 144 7.35 -16.03 4.48
N ARG A 145 6.72 -14.85 4.49
CA ARG A 145 5.77 -14.45 5.54
C ARG A 145 4.32 -14.87 5.25
N TYR A 146 3.93 -14.88 3.98
CA TYR A 146 2.55 -15.05 3.53
C TYR A 146 2.37 -16.20 2.53
N GLY A 147 3.47 -16.82 2.07
CA GLY A 147 3.43 -17.89 1.07
C GLY A 147 3.26 -17.41 -0.37
N SER A 148 3.21 -16.10 -0.61
CA SER A 148 3.09 -15.51 -1.95
C SER A 148 3.73 -14.12 -2.02
N PRO A 149 4.32 -13.74 -3.16
CA PRO A 149 4.84 -12.40 -3.38
C PRO A 149 3.74 -11.38 -3.72
N LEU A 150 2.56 -11.82 -4.18
CA LEU A 150 1.44 -10.94 -4.53
C LEU A 150 0.53 -10.72 -3.33
N VAL A 151 0.84 -9.66 -2.57
CA VAL A 151 0.14 -9.27 -1.35
C VAL A 151 -0.45 -7.88 -1.53
N LEU A 152 -1.78 -7.78 -1.43
CA LEU A 152 -2.52 -6.53 -1.41
C LEU A 152 -2.72 -6.09 0.04
N MET A 153 -2.22 -4.91 0.38
CA MET A 153 -2.37 -4.33 1.72
C MET A 153 -3.39 -3.20 1.65
N PRO A 154 -4.64 -3.39 2.14
CA PRO A 154 -5.68 -2.36 2.06
C PRO A 154 -5.27 -1.04 2.69
N GLN A 155 -4.43 -1.05 3.72
CA GLN A 155 -3.91 0.16 4.36
C GLN A 155 -3.02 1.03 3.45
N THR A 156 -2.49 0.46 2.36
CA THR A 156 -1.68 1.18 1.37
C THR A 156 -2.41 1.39 0.05
N LEU A 157 -3.63 0.87 -0.11
CA LEU A 157 -4.43 0.94 -1.33
C LEU A 157 -5.73 1.71 -1.06
N ASP A 158 -6.20 2.49 -2.02
CA ASP A 158 -7.45 3.28 -1.90
C ASP A 158 -8.73 2.44 -1.89
N ALA A 159 -8.62 1.14 -1.60
CA ALA A 159 -9.73 0.24 -1.37
C ALA A 159 -9.58 -0.54 -0.08
N THR A 160 -10.72 -0.86 0.51
CA THR A 160 -10.81 -1.67 1.73
C THR A 160 -10.61 -3.16 1.40
N GLY A 161 -10.20 -3.94 2.42
CA GLY A 161 -10.07 -5.40 2.27
C GLY A 161 -11.35 -6.08 1.74
N PRO A 162 -12.55 -5.76 2.27
CA PRO A 162 -13.81 -6.27 1.73
C PRO A 162 -14.05 -5.90 0.26
N GLN A 163 -13.73 -4.69 -0.17
CA GLN A 163 -13.88 -4.28 -1.57
C GLN A 163 -12.95 -5.07 -2.50
N ILE A 164 -11.70 -5.29 -2.08
CA ILE A 164 -10.73 -6.11 -2.82
C ILE A 164 -11.24 -7.55 -2.93
N LEU A 165 -11.70 -8.14 -1.83
CA LEU A 165 -12.22 -9.52 -1.83
C LEU A 165 -13.48 -9.66 -2.67
N ALA A 166 -14.40 -8.68 -2.62
CA ALA A 166 -15.59 -8.66 -3.46
C ALA A 166 -15.23 -8.59 -4.95
N ALA A 167 -14.24 -7.78 -5.33
CA ALA A 167 -13.76 -7.72 -6.71
C ALA A 167 -13.11 -9.03 -7.16
N VAL A 168 -12.26 -9.64 -6.34
CA VAL A 168 -11.68 -10.97 -6.60
C VAL A 168 -12.77 -12.01 -6.81
N GLN A 169 -13.78 -12.05 -5.94
CA GLN A 169 -14.87 -13.01 -6.04
C GLN A 169 -15.70 -12.80 -7.30
N ARG A 170 -15.97 -11.53 -7.64
CA ARG A 170 -16.73 -11.14 -8.83
C ARG A 170 -16.02 -11.53 -10.13
N PHE A 171 -14.71 -11.23 -10.24
CA PHE A 171 -13.98 -11.41 -11.49
C PHE A 171 -13.30 -12.77 -11.61
N GLY A 172 -12.61 -13.23 -10.57
CA GLY A 172 -11.80 -14.45 -10.65
C GLY A 172 -12.57 -15.75 -10.41
N ARG A 173 -13.74 -15.69 -9.73
CA ARG A 173 -14.49 -16.88 -9.29
C ARG A 173 -13.63 -17.92 -8.55
N ILE A 174 -12.56 -17.48 -7.90
CA ILE A 174 -11.58 -18.34 -7.23
C ILE A 174 -12.04 -18.58 -5.79
N PRO A 175 -11.82 -19.77 -5.20
CA PRO A 175 -12.07 -20.00 -3.78
C PRO A 175 -11.39 -18.95 -2.89
N LEU A 176 -12.21 -18.35 -2.04
CA LEU A 176 -11.74 -17.53 -0.92
C LEU A 176 -11.43 -18.49 0.23
N GLY A 177 -10.15 -18.62 0.56
CA GLY A 177 -9.73 -19.39 1.72
C GLY A 177 -10.31 -18.77 2.99
N ALA A 178 -11.03 -19.57 3.78
CA ALA A 178 -11.49 -19.19 5.10
C ALA A 178 -10.28 -18.83 5.99
N CYS A 179 -10.48 -17.84 6.86
CA CYS A 179 -9.49 -17.38 7.83
C CYS A 179 -9.14 -18.49 8.82
#